data_AF-A0A955N131-F1
#
_entry.id   AF-A0A955N131-F1
#
_cell.length_a   1.000
_cell.length_b   1.000
_cell.length_c   1.000
_cell.angle_alpha   90.00
_cell.angle_beta   90.00
_cell.angle_gamma   90.00
#
_symmetry.space_group_name_H-M   'P 1'
#
loop_
_entity.id
_entity.type
_entity.pdbx_description
1 polymer ?
#
loop_
_entity_poly.entity_id
_entity_poly.type
_entity_poly.pdbx_seq_one_letter_code
_entity_poly.pdbx_strand_id
1 'polypeptide(L)'
;GDLPPPWNHFIYERRPDQAITMVYDRLTFFAWPKFYYWVFHQLLPYGVGDITHSSGHHDHFNQWMWQRLLWAPHTPLQDVVDEYCLTWFGREAAPMMAQALYQLEENLEEDREHPIDEKPGIDRYYRLVKSAGEKMPAHLMKDNWIWREHMVKASLDKHIKLDYKQQHERQKEIESIIRKGFEDGNLNAAIAKALLLAATPEPTEEMRALHEEALRLGEESNEILGVRNEGLFNLKHDYVGLGWYERQLKKAQELEGDAKREALWLVAHYADAGEGGYYDNCGTFDPSPNLVNGYPYDHGQPFVPMMLSEANTPSQKSMCFTQDEEEGVAFEYRNLDPNADYQIRFTFVRPWYQERYNMRMNQ
;
A
#
# COMPACT_ATOMS: atom_id res chain seq x y z
N GLY A 1 8.34 28.18 5.88
CA GLY A 1 8.65 27.11 6.84
C GLY A 1 9.41 26.12 6.04
N ASP A 2 10.72 26.10 6.21
CA ASP A 2 11.62 25.50 5.24
C ASP A 2 11.34 24.01 5.11
N LEU A 3 11.36 23.56 3.85
CA LEU A 3 11.10 22.20 3.42
C LEU A 3 11.82 21.18 4.32
N PRO A 4 11.26 19.98 4.52
CA PRO A 4 12.02 18.90 5.14
C PRO A 4 13.37 18.77 4.43
N PRO A 5 14.46 18.47 5.15
CA PRO A 5 15.79 18.46 4.55
C PRO A 5 15.78 17.54 3.32
N PRO A 6 16.17 18.01 2.12
CA PRO A 6 16.07 17.24 0.89
C PRO A 6 16.89 15.93 0.92
N TRP A 7 17.79 15.82 1.90
CA TRP A 7 18.65 14.66 2.12
C TRP A 7 18.14 13.65 3.15
N ASN A 8 17.03 13.90 3.86
CA ASN A 8 16.55 12.96 4.89
C ASN A 8 15.03 12.98 5.04
N HIS A 9 14.36 12.36 4.07
CA HIS A 9 12.92 12.10 4.13
C HIS A 9 12.58 10.73 4.72
N PHE A 10 13.57 9.84 4.93
CA PHE A 10 13.36 8.45 5.39
C PHE A 10 12.47 8.33 6.65
N ILE A 11 12.55 9.29 7.57
CA ILE A 11 11.73 9.34 8.80
C ILE A 11 10.22 9.47 8.48
N TYR A 12 9.88 10.17 7.40
CA TYR A 12 8.50 10.45 6.97
C TYR A 12 7.99 9.46 5.93
N GLU A 13 8.89 8.90 5.13
CA GLU A 13 8.48 8.18 3.92
C GLU A 13 7.93 6.81 4.24
N ARG A 14 8.53 6.06 5.19
CA ARG A 14 8.07 4.75 5.72
C ARG A 14 7.72 3.65 4.68
N ARG A 15 7.76 4.02 3.40
CA ARG A 15 7.37 3.32 2.17
C ARG A 15 6.20 2.37 2.43
N PRO A 16 5.01 2.86 2.80
CA PRO A 16 3.91 1.95 3.13
C PRO A 16 3.46 1.19 1.89
N ASP A 17 3.15 -0.09 2.08
CA ASP A 17 2.54 -0.94 1.05
C ASP A 17 1.24 -0.30 0.54
N GLN A 18 1.16 -0.09 -0.76
CA GLN A 18 0.08 0.69 -1.36
C GLN A 18 -1.28 -0.01 -1.23
N ALA A 19 -1.34 -1.34 -1.33
CA ALA A 19 -2.59 -2.09 -1.23
C ALA A 19 -3.10 -2.15 0.22
N ILE A 20 -2.20 -2.36 1.18
CA ILE A 20 -2.53 -2.30 2.62
C ILE A 20 -3.06 -0.91 2.98
N THR A 21 -2.44 0.15 2.47
CA THR A 21 -2.84 1.54 2.76
C THR A 21 -4.25 1.86 2.28
N MET A 22 -4.69 1.31 1.15
CA MET A 22 -6.06 1.50 0.66
C MET A 22 -7.14 0.99 1.64
N VAL A 23 -6.83 -0.09 2.36
CA VAL A 23 -7.78 -0.74 3.28
C VAL A 23 -7.81 -0.09 4.66
N TYR A 24 -6.64 0.26 5.20
CA TYR A 24 -6.54 0.70 6.59
C TYR A 24 -6.32 2.20 6.80
N ASP A 25 -6.23 3.00 5.73
CA ASP A 25 -5.90 4.43 5.80
C ASP A 25 -4.67 4.68 6.72
N ARG A 26 -4.64 5.79 7.48
CA ARG A 26 -3.55 6.18 8.39
C ARG A 26 -3.52 5.47 9.75
N LEU A 27 -4.49 4.60 10.07
CA LEU A 27 -4.70 4.06 11.42
C LEU A 27 -4.92 2.54 11.41
N THR A 28 -3.91 1.77 10.98
CA THR A 28 -3.97 0.29 11.10
C THR A 28 -3.51 -0.19 12.48
N PHE A 29 -3.84 -1.43 12.84
CA PHE A 29 -3.20 -2.12 13.97
C PHE A 29 -1.77 -2.49 13.54
N PHE A 30 -0.73 -1.95 14.15
CA PHE A 30 0.66 -2.18 13.69
C PHE A 30 1.67 -2.35 14.81
N ALA A 31 2.84 -2.91 14.45
CA ALA A 31 4.02 -3.00 15.30
C ALA A 31 5.26 -2.75 14.44
N TRP A 32 6.14 -1.85 14.90
CA TRP A 32 7.32 -1.39 14.17
C TRP A 32 8.58 -1.52 15.06
N PRO A 33 8.94 -2.75 15.49
CA PRO A 33 10.02 -2.94 16.45
C PRO A 33 11.34 -2.29 16.03
N LYS A 34 11.82 -2.53 14.81
CA LYS A 34 13.15 -2.06 14.37
C LYS A 34 13.14 -0.55 14.17
N PHE A 35 12.13 -0.02 13.49
CA PHE A 35 12.04 1.39 13.12
C PHE A 35 11.85 2.27 14.36
N TYR A 36 10.86 1.98 15.22
CA TYR A 36 10.63 2.82 16.41
C TYR A 36 11.79 2.70 17.42
N TYR A 37 12.45 1.55 17.52
CA TYR A 37 13.67 1.41 18.32
C TYR A 37 14.82 2.27 17.78
N TRP A 38 15.01 2.28 16.45
CA TRP A 38 15.97 3.16 15.82
C TRP A 38 15.64 4.64 16.06
N VAL A 39 14.39 5.07 15.83
CA VAL A 39 13.95 6.46 16.06
C VAL A 39 14.17 6.87 17.51
N PHE A 40 13.77 6.03 18.47
CA PHE A 40 13.97 6.30 19.90
C PHE A 40 15.44 6.62 20.20
N HIS A 41 16.38 5.81 19.69
CA HIS A 41 17.82 6.03 19.90
C HIS A 41 18.40 7.21 19.13
N GLN A 42 17.81 7.60 17.99
CA GLN A 42 18.19 8.83 17.29
C GLN A 42 17.80 10.08 18.10
N LEU A 43 16.68 10.03 18.81
CA LEU A 43 16.15 11.15 19.57
C LEU A 43 16.73 11.24 20.99
N LEU A 44 17.11 10.11 21.58
CA LEU A 44 17.60 10.01 22.96
C LEU A 44 18.67 11.06 23.34
N PRO A 45 19.70 11.37 22.52
CA PRO A 45 20.72 12.36 22.88
C PRO A 45 20.21 13.81 22.96
N TYR A 46 19.05 14.10 22.36
CA TYR A 46 18.49 15.45 22.24
C TYR A 46 17.40 15.74 23.27
N GLY A 47 17.06 14.77 24.13
CA GLY A 47 16.01 14.91 25.14
C GLY A 47 16.44 14.39 26.52
N VAL A 48 15.70 14.81 27.55
CA VAL A 48 15.80 14.28 28.93
C VAL A 48 14.59 13.42 29.30
N GLY A 49 13.73 13.12 28.32
CA GLY A 49 12.46 12.43 28.44
C GLY A 49 11.59 12.71 27.21
N ASP A 50 10.41 12.10 27.15
CA ASP A 50 9.46 12.26 26.05
C ASP A 50 8.01 12.23 26.55
N ILE A 51 7.09 12.77 25.76
CA ILE A 51 5.64 12.73 25.98
C ILE A 51 5.03 11.97 24.80
N THR A 52 4.61 10.74 25.04
CA THR A 52 4.02 9.90 23.99
C THR A 52 2.60 10.34 23.67
N HIS A 53 2.37 10.76 22.42
CA HIS A 53 1.03 10.88 21.85
C HIS A 53 0.48 9.49 21.49
N SER A 54 -0.79 9.24 21.79
CA SER A 54 -1.47 7.98 21.45
C SER A 54 -2.52 8.27 20.38
N SER A 55 -2.40 7.63 19.22
CA SER A 55 -3.43 7.61 18.18
C SER A 55 -4.54 6.60 18.49
N GLY A 56 -4.36 5.73 19.49
CA GLY A 56 -5.37 4.76 19.95
C GLY A 56 -4.81 3.37 20.25
N HIS A 57 -5.70 2.40 20.40
CA HIS A 57 -5.38 1.00 20.72
C HIS A 57 -4.62 0.25 19.62
N HIS A 58 -4.63 0.77 18.40
CA HIS A 58 -3.99 0.17 17.23
C HIS A 58 -2.46 0.28 17.24
N ASP A 59 -1.89 1.12 18.12
CA ASP A 59 -0.45 1.35 18.28
C ASP A 59 0.09 0.77 19.60
N HIS A 60 -0.55 -0.29 20.10
CA HIS A 60 -0.29 -0.84 21.44
C HIS A 60 1.17 -1.27 21.66
N PHE A 61 1.76 -2.02 20.73
CA PHE A 61 3.14 -2.50 20.87
C PHE A 61 4.14 -1.35 20.90
N ASN A 62 4.05 -0.39 19.97
CA ASN A 62 5.03 0.69 19.89
C ASN A 62 4.94 1.58 21.14
N GLN A 63 3.74 1.87 21.63
CA GLN A 63 3.56 2.62 22.88
C GLN A 63 4.16 1.88 24.07
N TRP A 64 3.89 0.58 24.18
CA TRP A 64 4.47 -0.23 25.24
C TRP A 64 6.01 -0.21 25.16
N MET A 65 6.57 -0.46 23.98
CA MET A 65 8.02 -0.46 23.77
C MET A 65 8.63 0.90 24.10
N TRP A 66 8.04 1.99 23.62
CA TRP A 66 8.53 3.35 23.87
C TRP A 66 8.55 3.66 25.37
N GLN A 67 7.49 3.32 26.11
CA GLN A 67 7.44 3.51 27.56
C GLN A 67 8.47 2.66 28.30
N ARG A 68 8.73 1.42 27.86
CA ARG A 68 9.78 0.57 28.43
C ARG A 68 11.17 1.15 28.19
N LEU A 69 11.42 1.68 26.98
CA LEU A 69 12.70 2.30 26.64
C LEU A 69 12.91 3.64 27.36
N LEU A 70 11.85 4.42 27.63
CA LEU A 70 11.97 5.62 28.47
C LEU A 70 12.47 5.31 29.88
N TRP A 71 12.11 4.15 30.42
CA TRP A 71 12.60 3.69 31.72
C TRP A 71 14.01 3.09 31.64
N ALA A 72 14.28 2.27 30.62
CA ALA A 72 15.53 1.55 30.44
C ALA A 72 16.03 1.68 28.99
N PRO A 73 16.65 2.81 28.62
CA PRO A 73 16.95 3.14 27.22
C PRO A 73 18.02 2.27 26.58
N HIS A 74 18.79 1.52 27.37
CA HIS A 74 19.82 0.62 26.84
C HIS A 74 19.36 -0.83 26.73
N THR A 75 18.06 -1.10 26.88
CA THR A 75 17.50 -2.45 26.71
C THR A 75 17.67 -2.88 25.25
N PRO A 76 18.22 -4.07 24.95
CA PRO A 76 18.30 -4.60 23.60
C PRO A 76 16.91 -4.75 22.98
N LEU A 77 16.79 -4.49 21.66
CA LEU A 77 15.53 -4.62 20.91
C LEU A 77 14.87 -6.01 21.12
N GLN A 78 15.68 -7.07 21.05
CA GLN A 78 15.16 -8.43 21.23
C GLN A 78 14.56 -8.64 22.61
N ASP A 79 15.21 -8.13 23.66
CA ASP A 79 14.76 -8.32 25.04
C ASP A 79 13.45 -7.58 25.30
N VAL A 80 13.28 -6.37 24.77
CA VAL A 80 12.02 -5.61 24.93
C VAL A 80 10.87 -6.28 24.15
N VAL A 81 11.13 -6.79 22.94
CA VAL A 81 10.13 -7.55 22.16
C VAL A 81 9.75 -8.86 22.86
N ASP A 82 10.73 -9.61 23.36
CA ASP A 82 10.49 -10.88 24.04
C ASP A 82 9.74 -10.67 25.36
N GLU A 83 10.05 -9.60 26.10
CA GLU A 83 9.31 -9.23 27.30
C GLU A 83 7.85 -8.92 26.97
N TYR A 84 7.57 -8.08 25.95
CA TYR A 84 6.21 -7.81 25.50
C TYR A 84 5.46 -9.11 25.17
N CYS A 85 6.08 -9.97 24.36
CA CYS A 85 5.44 -11.18 23.91
C CYS A 85 5.20 -12.17 25.05
N LEU A 86 6.11 -12.28 26.02
CA LEU A 86 5.94 -13.09 27.22
C LEU A 86 4.80 -12.57 28.09
N THR A 87 4.71 -11.25 28.28
CA THR A 87 3.66 -10.62 29.07
C THR A 87 2.27 -10.85 28.49
N TRP A 88 2.10 -10.67 27.18
CA TRP A 88 0.77 -10.67 26.57
C TRP A 88 0.33 -12.01 26.00
N PHE A 89 1.25 -12.89 25.61
CA PHE A 89 0.90 -14.15 24.95
C PHE A 89 1.32 -15.40 25.74
N GLY A 90 2.17 -15.25 26.76
CA GLY A 90 2.65 -16.36 27.58
C GLY A 90 3.79 -17.15 26.95
N ARG A 91 4.42 -18.01 27.77
CA ARG A 91 5.74 -18.61 27.49
C ARG A 91 5.83 -19.38 26.17
N GLU A 92 4.82 -20.17 25.82
CA GLU A 92 4.87 -21.02 24.62
C GLU A 92 4.53 -20.26 23.34
N ALA A 93 3.69 -19.24 23.42
CA ALA A 93 3.29 -18.40 22.29
C ALA A 93 4.30 -17.28 22.00
N ALA A 94 5.01 -16.78 23.02
CA ALA A 94 5.88 -15.62 22.92
C ALA A 94 6.93 -15.69 21.80
N PRO A 95 7.68 -16.80 21.59
CA PRO A 95 8.67 -16.86 20.51
C PRO A 95 8.06 -16.75 19.11
N MET A 96 6.80 -17.19 18.93
CA MET A 96 6.09 -17.07 17.66
C MET A 96 5.56 -15.66 17.46
N MET A 97 5.03 -15.03 18.52
CA MET A 97 4.60 -13.64 18.44
C MET A 97 5.76 -12.67 18.24
N ALA A 98 6.92 -12.89 18.86
CA ALA A 98 8.11 -12.05 18.62
C ALA A 98 8.50 -12.09 17.13
N GLN A 99 8.53 -13.29 16.53
CA GLN A 99 8.74 -13.45 15.09
C GLN A 99 7.63 -12.82 14.25
N ALA A 100 6.39 -12.84 14.73
CA ALA A 100 5.25 -12.23 14.05
C ALA A 100 5.35 -10.70 14.03
N LEU A 101 5.80 -10.06 15.13
CA LEU A 101 5.96 -8.61 15.20
C LEU A 101 7.01 -8.10 14.21
N TYR A 102 8.17 -8.75 14.13
CA TYR A 102 9.18 -8.41 13.12
C TYR A 102 8.68 -8.67 11.70
N GLN A 103 7.92 -9.75 11.48
CA GLN A 103 7.35 -10.03 10.17
C GLN A 103 6.30 -8.99 9.77
N LEU A 104 5.50 -8.52 10.72
CA LEU A 104 4.49 -7.50 10.49
C LEU A 104 5.14 -6.20 10.01
N GLU A 105 6.21 -5.75 10.67
CA GLU A 105 6.96 -4.57 10.23
C GLU A 105 7.45 -4.71 8.78
N GLU A 106 8.05 -5.84 8.42
CA GLU A 106 8.49 -6.11 7.04
C GLU A 106 7.31 -6.15 6.05
N ASN A 107 6.14 -6.61 6.50
CA ASN A 107 4.94 -6.68 5.66
C ASN A 107 4.37 -5.29 5.34
N LEU A 108 4.56 -4.30 6.21
CA LEU A 108 4.00 -2.95 6.05
C LEU A 108 4.76 -2.10 5.02
N GLU A 109 6.01 -2.44 4.71
CA GLU A 109 6.83 -1.72 3.74
C GLU A 109 6.56 -2.21 2.30
N GLU A 110 6.50 -1.31 1.32
CA GLU A 110 6.46 -1.62 -0.10
C GLU A 110 7.78 -2.32 -0.50
N ASP A 111 7.67 -3.50 -1.12
CA ASP A 111 8.80 -4.23 -1.69
C ASP A 111 8.61 -4.34 -3.21
N ARG A 112 9.48 -3.67 -3.95
CA ARG A 112 9.42 -3.61 -5.41
C ARG A 112 9.81 -4.93 -6.08
N GLU A 113 10.66 -5.72 -5.43
CA GLU A 113 11.04 -7.03 -5.94
C GLU A 113 9.96 -8.07 -5.67
N HIS A 114 9.20 -7.87 -4.58
CA HIS A 114 8.12 -8.76 -4.16
C HIS A 114 6.86 -7.95 -3.84
N PRO A 115 6.08 -7.54 -4.85
CA PRO A 115 4.79 -6.88 -4.62
C PRO A 115 3.88 -7.75 -3.75
N ILE A 116 2.83 -7.15 -3.19
CA ILE A 116 2.00 -7.79 -2.16
C ILE A 116 1.51 -9.21 -2.53
N ASP A 117 1.18 -9.48 -3.80
CA ASP A 117 0.76 -10.79 -4.28
C ASP A 117 1.84 -11.87 -4.24
N GLU A 118 3.11 -11.47 -4.25
CA GLU A 118 4.28 -12.36 -4.21
C GLU A 118 4.95 -12.36 -2.82
N LYS A 119 4.63 -11.40 -1.96
CA LYS A 119 5.25 -11.20 -0.64
C LYS A 119 5.02 -12.40 0.30
N PRO A 120 6.03 -13.25 0.60
CA PRO A 120 5.83 -14.46 1.40
C PRO A 120 5.59 -14.16 2.89
N GLY A 121 5.98 -12.96 3.34
CA GLY A 121 5.86 -12.51 4.73
C GLY A 121 4.42 -12.44 5.24
N ILE A 122 3.44 -12.16 4.37
CA ILE A 122 2.02 -12.10 4.72
C ILE A 122 1.51 -13.48 5.18
N ASP A 123 1.78 -14.53 4.40
CA ASP A 123 1.42 -15.90 4.76
C ASP A 123 2.19 -16.41 5.98
N ARG A 124 3.43 -15.97 6.15
CA ARG A 124 4.23 -16.30 7.34
C ARG A 124 3.65 -15.66 8.59
N TYR A 125 3.28 -14.38 8.54
CA TYR A 125 2.65 -13.67 9.65
C TYR A 125 1.33 -14.34 10.09
N TYR A 126 0.46 -14.66 9.12
CA TYR A 126 -0.77 -15.42 9.38
C TYR A 126 -0.53 -16.73 10.13
N ARG A 127 0.42 -17.55 9.66
CA ARG A 127 0.74 -18.83 10.32
C ARG A 127 1.30 -18.63 11.72
N LEU A 128 2.20 -17.65 11.91
CA LEU A 128 2.81 -17.38 13.21
C LEU A 128 1.78 -16.96 14.26
N VAL A 129 0.89 -16.02 13.93
CA VAL A 129 -0.14 -15.54 14.86
C VAL A 129 -1.14 -16.64 15.19
N LYS A 130 -1.55 -17.42 14.19
CA LYS A 130 -2.46 -18.56 14.37
C LYS A 130 -1.87 -19.63 15.28
N SER A 131 -0.64 -20.08 15.00
CA SER A 131 0.07 -21.07 15.82
C SER A 131 0.41 -20.54 17.22
N ALA A 132 0.64 -19.24 17.38
CA ALA A 132 0.79 -18.62 18.69
C ALA A 132 -0.48 -18.76 19.51
N GLY A 133 -1.65 -18.46 18.91
CA GLY A 133 -2.95 -18.57 19.58
C GLY A 133 -3.26 -19.98 20.09
N GLU A 134 -2.90 -21.00 19.32
CA GLU A 134 -3.04 -22.42 19.71
C GLU A 134 -2.22 -22.79 20.95
N LYS A 135 -1.14 -22.07 21.23
CA LYS A 135 -0.25 -22.30 22.38
C LYS A 135 -0.45 -21.32 23.52
N MET A 136 -1.40 -20.39 23.40
CA MET A 136 -1.68 -19.45 24.50
C MET A 136 -2.40 -20.18 25.64
N PRO A 137 -1.99 -19.98 26.90
CA PRO A 137 -2.74 -20.47 28.05
C PRO A 137 -4.18 -19.95 28.04
N ALA A 138 -5.16 -20.82 28.34
CA ALA A 138 -6.57 -20.48 28.28
C ALA A 138 -6.96 -19.23 29.11
N HIS A 139 -6.31 -19.03 30.26
CA HIS A 139 -6.56 -17.87 31.12
C HIS A 139 -6.07 -16.55 30.51
N LEU A 140 -5.01 -16.58 29.68
CA LEU A 140 -4.58 -15.41 28.92
C LEU A 140 -5.49 -15.22 27.70
N MET A 141 -5.73 -16.29 26.93
CA MET A 141 -6.51 -16.23 25.68
C MET A 141 -7.93 -15.69 25.90
N LYS A 142 -8.59 -16.08 27.00
CA LYS A 142 -9.99 -15.74 27.28
C LYS A 142 -10.31 -14.27 26.97
N ASP A 143 -9.53 -13.36 27.54
CA ASP A 143 -9.78 -11.91 27.48
C ASP A 143 -8.71 -11.17 26.62
N ASN A 144 -7.98 -11.89 25.76
CA ASN A 144 -6.90 -11.31 24.95
C ASN A 144 -7.40 -10.67 23.66
N TRP A 145 -7.82 -9.42 23.72
CA TRP A 145 -8.16 -8.64 22.52
C TRP A 145 -6.93 -8.38 21.63
N ILE A 146 -5.72 -8.29 22.19
CA ILE A 146 -4.49 -7.99 21.44
C ILE A 146 -4.17 -9.10 20.43
N TRP A 147 -4.22 -10.36 20.87
CA TRP A 147 -4.03 -11.50 19.96
C TRP A 147 -5.14 -11.54 18.90
N ARG A 148 -6.38 -11.22 19.28
CA ARG A 148 -7.50 -11.13 18.32
C ARG A 148 -7.24 -10.07 17.27
N GLU A 149 -6.80 -8.87 17.63
CA GLU A 149 -6.44 -7.82 16.67
C GLU A 149 -5.27 -8.24 15.76
N HIS A 150 -4.24 -8.92 16.29
CA HIS A 150 -3.18 -9.49 15.46
C HIS A 150 -3.74 -10.49 14.45
N MET A 151 -4.66 -11.35 14.86
CA MET A 151 -5.24 -12.39 14.02
C MET A 151 -6.22 -11.81 13.00
N VAL A 152 -7.06 -10.83 13.39
CA VAL A 152 -7.91 -10.05 12.48
C VAL A 152 -7.04 -9.42 11.40
N LYS A 153 -5.99 -8.68 11.79
CA LYS A 153 -5.07 -8.09 10.82
C LYS A 153 -4.41 -9.14 9.93
N ALA A 154 -3.96 -10.25 10.49
CA ALA A 154 -3.32 -11.30 9.71
C ALA A 154 -4.27 -11.92 8.66
N SER A 155 -5.53 -12.16 9.03
CA SER A 155 -6.55 -12.67 8.11
C SER A 155 -6.90 -11.65 7.03
N LEU A 156 -7.02 -10.38 7.40
CA LEU A 156 -7.30 -9.29 6.45
C LEU A 156 -6.13 -9.01 5.52
N ASP A 157 -4.89 -8.88 6.01
CA ASP A 157 -3.70 -8.69 5.16
C ASP A 157 -3.55 -9.82 4.14
N LYS A 158 -3.84 -11.07 4.54
CA LYS A 158 -3.87 -12.21 3.61
C LYS A 158 -5.03 -12.11 2.61
N HIS A 159 -6.20 -11.65 3.02
CA HIS A 159 -7.32 -11.39 2.10
C HIS A 159 -6.94 -10.35 1.04
N ILE A 160 -6.33 -9.23 1.46
CA ILE A 160 -5.88 -8.15 0.57
C ILE A 160 -4.89 -8.69 -0.45
N LYS A 161 -3.90 -9.47 0.00
CA LYS A 161 -2.94 -10.14 -0.87
C LYS A 161 -3.62 -10.99 -1.96
N LEU A 162 -4.63 -11.78 -1.58
CA LEU A 162 -5.34 -12.65 -2.52
C LEU A 162 -6.22 -11.86 -3.51
N ASP A 163 -6.88 -10.80 -3.05
CA ASP A 163 -7.68 -9.91 -3.91
C ASP A 163 -6.78 -9.19 -4.92
N TYR A 164 -5.71 -8.56 -4.44
CA TYR A 164 -4.71 -7.92 -5.29
C TYR A 164 -4.20 -8.89 -6.35
N LYS A 165 -3.82 -10.11 -5.95
CA LYS A 165 -3.35 -11.14 -6.87
C LYS A 165 -4.37 -11.44 -7.97
N GLN A 166 -5.64 -11.62 -7.60
CA GLN A 166 -6.71 -11.92 -8.56
C GLN A 166 -6.92 -10.77 -9.55
N GLN A 167 -6.85 -9.52 -9.08
CA GLN A 167 -6.95 -8.34 -9.93
C GLN A 167 -5.72 -8.18 -10.84
N HIS A 168 -4.52 -8.42 -10.31
CA HIS A 168 -3.28 -8.35 -11.06
C HIS A 168 -3.19 -9.42 -12.16
N GLU A 169 -3.68 -10.63 -11.90
CA GLU A 169 -3.80 -11.69 -12.91
C GLU A 169 -4.77 -11.26 -14.05
N ARG A 170 -5.90 -10.63 -13.71
CA ARG A 170 -6.82 -10.07 -14.72
C ARG A 170 -6.20 -8.97 -15.54
N GLN A 171 -5.45 -8.06 -14.91
CA GLN A 171 -4.70 -7.02 -15.61
C GLN A 171 -3.73 -7.64 -16.63
N LYS A 172 -2.90 -8.60 -16.20
CA LYS A 172 -1.95 -9.30 -17.10
C LYS A 172 -2.68 -10.01 -18.25
N GLU A 173 -3.83 -10.62 -17.98
CA GLU A 173 -4.63 -11.28 -19.03
C GLU A 173 -5.22 -10.26 -20.02
N ILE A 174 -5.75 -9.13 -19.55
CA ILE A 174 -6.23 -8.04 -20.41
C ILE A 174 -5.12 -7.57 -21.34
N GLU A 175 -3.95 -7.25 -20.79
CA GLU A 175 -2.81 -6.77 -21.58
C GLU A 175 -2.35 -7.83 -22.59
N SER A 176 -2.31 -9.10 -22.20
CA SER A 176 -1.95 -10.21 -23.09
C SER A 176 -2.96 -10.41 -24.22
N ILE A 177 -4.27 -10.27 -23.94
CA ILE A 177 -5.32 -10.35 -24.95
C ILE A 177 -5.15 -9.22 -25.98
N ILE A 178 -4.85 -8.01 -25.52
CA ILE A 178 -4.64 -6.86 -26.41
C ILE A 178 -3.36 -7.06 -27.24
N ARG A 179 -2.24 -7.49 -26.65
CA ARG A 179 -1.01 -7.85 -27.39
C ARG A 179 -1.29 -8.87 -28.49
N LYS A 180 -1.99 -9.96 -28.16
CA LYS A 180 -2.38 -10.99 -29.13
C LYS A 180 -3.32 -10.43 -30.21
N GLY A 181 -4.19 -9.49 -29.87
CA GLY A 181 -5.04 -8.79 -30.83
C GLY A 181 -4.25 -8.03 -31.90
N PHE A 182 -3.08 -7.48 -31.55
CA PHE A 182 -2.15 -6.88 -32.51
C PHE A 182 -1.52 -7.93 -33.44
N GLU A 183 -1.11 -9.08 -32.90
CA GLU A 183 -0.51 -10.18 -33.65
C GLU A 183 -1.50 -10.81 -34.64
N ASP A 184 -2.72 -11.07 -34.18
CA ASP A 184 -3.79 -11.71 -34.96
C ASP A 184 -4.49 -10.73 -35.92
N GLY A 185 -4.24 -9.43 -35.80
CA GLY A 185 -4.89 -8.38 -36.60
C GLY A 185 -6.38 -8.17 -36.29
N ASN A 186 -6.89 -8.67 -35.15
CA ASN A 186 -8.30 -8.59 -34.76
C ASN A 186 -8.51 -7.87 -33.41
N LEU A 187 -8.31 -6.55 -33.44
CA LEU A 187 -8.40 -5.71 -32.25
C LEU A 187 -9.81 -5.61 -31.67
N ASN A 188 -10.85 -5.64 -32.50
CA ASN A 188 -12.24 -5.56 -32.03
C ASN A 188 -12.63 -6.79 -31.20
N ALA A 189 -12.21 -7.99 -31.62
CA ALA A 189 -12.43 -9.20 -30.82
C ALA A 189 -11.62 -9.18 -29.51
N ALA A 190 -10.38 -8.69 -29.57
CA ALA A 190 -9.54 -8.54 -28.39
C ALA A 190 -10.16 -7.57 -27.35
N ILE A 191 -10.67 -6.41 -27.79
CA ILE A 191 -11.40 -5.47 -26.92
C ILE A 191 -12.59 -6.14 -26.26
N ALA A 192 -13.44 -6.81 -27.03
CA ALA A 192 -14.64 -7.46 -26.50
C ALA A 192 -14.30 -8.51 -25.42
N LYS A 193 -13.24 -9.29 -25.64
CA LYS A 193 -12.76 -10.28 -24.66
C LYS A 193 -12.17 -9.61 -23.41
N ALA A 194 -11.36 -8.57 -23.58
CA ALA A 194 -10.73 -7.85 -22.48
C ALA A 194 -11.76 -7.13 -21.58
N LEU A 195 -12.82 -6.56 -22.16
CA LEU A 195 -13.89 -5.90 -21.41
C LEU A 195 -14.62 -6.84 -20.44
N LEU A 196 -14.71 -8.14 -20.75
CA LEU A 196 -15.31 -9.13 -19.83
C LEU A 196 -14.46 -9.35 -18.57
N LEU A 197 -13.16 -9.06 -18.63
CA LEU A 197 -12.22 -9.23 -17.52
C LEU A 197 -12.02 -7.95 -16.71
N ALA A 198 -12.39 -6.79 -17.25
CA ALA A 198 -12.15 -5.49 -16.63
C ALA A 198 -13.04 -5.19 -15.41
N ALA A 199 -14.06 -6.02 -15.15
CA ALA A 199 -14.83 -5.95 -13.91
C ALA A 199 -13.99 -6.43 -12.71
N THR A 200 -14.24 -5.90 -11.52
CA THR A 200 -13.67 -6.42 -10.27
C THR A 200 -14.11 -7.88 -10.07
N PRO A 201 -13.20 -8.80 -9.72
CA PRO A 201 -13.57 -10.17 -9.41
C PRO A 201 -14.38 -10.28 -8.12
N GLU A 202 -15.18 -11.34 -8.02
CA GLU A 202 -15.80 -11.73 -6.75
C GLU A 202 -14.80 -12.48 -5.86
N PRO A 203 -14.88 -12.30 -4.52
CA PRO A 203 -14.01 -12.99 -3.57
C PRO A 203 -14.07 -14.51 -3.72
N THR A 204 -12.90 -15.14 -3.69
CA THR A 204 -12.75 -16.60 -3.66
C THR A 204 -13.24 -17.18 -2.32
N GLU A 205 -13.40 -18.51 -2.26
CA GLU A 205 -13.81 -19.18 -1.02
C GLU A 205 -12.79 -19.00 0.11
N GLU A 206 -11.48 -19.02 -0.19
CA GLU A 206 -10.44 -18.74 0.81
C GLU A 206 -10.56 -17.31 1.34
N MET A 207 -10.81 -16.33 0.47
CA MET A 207 -11.00 -14.93 0.88
C MET A 207 -12.23 -14.75 1.77
N ARG A 208 -13.33 -15.45 1.48
CA ARG A 208 -14.54 -15.44 2.33
C ARG A 208 -14.25 -16.05 3.70
N ALA A 209 -13.57 -17.20 3.74
CA ALA A 209 -13.19 -17.85 4.99
C ALA A 209 -12.27 -16.95 5.84
N LEU A 210 -11.32 -16.25 5.23
CA LEU A 210 -10.46 -15.27 5.93
C LEU A 210 -11.27 -14.10 6.49
N HIS A 211 -12.22 -13.57 5.71
CA HIS A 211 -13.09 -12.48 6.15
C HIS A 211 -14.02 -12.91 7.29
N GLU A 212 -14.58 -14.13 7.24
CA GLU A 212 -15.39 -14.69 8.33
C GLU A 212 -14.58 -14.92 9.61
N GLU A 213 -13.34 -15.43 9.49
CA GLU A 213 -12.41 -15.57 10.62
C GLU A 213 -12.12 -14.20 11.26
N ALA A 214 -11.83 -13.19 10.43
CA ALA A 214 -11.60 -11.82 10.87
C ALA A 214 -12.84 -11.21 11.54
N LEU A 215 -14.03 -11.37 10.95
CA LEU A 215 -15.27 -10.83 11.50
C LEU A 215 -15.58 -11.42 12.87
N ARG A 216 -15.47 -12.75 13.02
CA ARG A 216 -15.69 -13.43 14.30
C ARG A 216 -14.74 -12.91 15.38
N LEU A 217 -13.44 -12.85 15.08
CA LEU A 217 -12.43 -12.41 16.05
C LEU A 217 -12.54 -10.91 16.34
N GLY A 218 -12.97 -10.11 15.37
CA GLY A 218 -13.27 -8.69 15.53
C GLY A 218 -14.44 -8.46 16.47
N GLU A 219 -15.52 -9.23 16.36
CA GLU A 219 -16.63 -9.13 17.32
C GLU A 219 -16.25 -9.65 18.72
N GLU A 220 -15.41 -10.68 18.83
CA GLU A 220 -14.85 -11.06 20.15
C GLU A 220 -14.01 -9.94 20.77
N SER A 221 -13.17 -9.26 19.98
CA SER A 221 -12.39 -8.08 20.42
C SER A 221 -13.30 -6.93 20.87
N ASN A 222 -14.39 -6.71 20.12
CA ASN A 222 -15.43 -5.72 20.43
C ASN A 222 -16.13 -6.01 21.76
N GLU A 223 -16.44 -7.28 22.04
CA GLU A 223 -17.05 -7.69 23.31
C GLU A 223 -16.08 -7.52 24.50
N ILE A 224 -14.78 -7.78 24.29
CA ILE A 224 -13.77 -7.72 25.35
C ILE A 224 -13.37 -6.27 25.69
N LEU A 225 -13.10 -5.43 24.67
CA LEU A 225 -12.55 -4.08 24.84
C LEU A 225 -13.32 -2.98 24.09
N GLY A 226 -14.22 -3.34 23.17
CA GLY A 226 -14.88 -2.36 22.29
C GLY A 226 -14.03 -1.94 21.10
N VAL A 227 -13.10 -2.79 20.67
CA VAL A 227 -12.21 -2.53 19.53
C VAL A 227 -12.59 -3.42 18.36
N ARG A 228 -12.64 -2.84 17.16
CA ARG A 228 -12.73 -3.56 15.88
C ARG A 228 -11.76 -2.93 14.90
N ASN A 229 -11.06 -3.78 14.16
CA ASN A 229 -10.21 -3.32 13.08
C ASN A 229 -11.06 -2.73 11.94
N GLU A 230 -10.79 -1.49 11.54
CA GLU A 230 -11.57 -0.77 10.51
C GLU A 230 -11.52 -1.47 9.15
N GLY A 231 -10.43 -2.19 8.86
CA GLY A 231 -10.27 -2.94 7.61
C GLY A 231 -11.37 -3.99 7.39
N LEU A 232 -12.06 -4.45 8.44
CA LEU A 232 -13.23 -5.34 8.33
C LEU A 232 -14.34 -4.77 7.45
N PHE A 233 -14.45 -3.45 7.38
CA PHE A 233 -15.55 -2.75 6.71
C PHE A 233 -15.12 -2.10 5.38
N ASN A 234 -13.86 -2.26 5.00
CA ASN A 234 -13.23 -1.53 3.90
C ASN A 234 -12.34 -2.44 3.04
N LEU A 235 -12.87 -3.58 2.56
CA LEU A 235 -12.10 -4.54 1.73
C LEU A 235 -12.32 -4.41 0.22
N LYS A 236 -13.28 -3.59 -0.21
CA LYS A 236 -13.66 -3.50 -1.63
C LYS A 236 -12.90 -2.37 -2.31
N HIS A 237 -11.81 -2.72 -2.99
CA HIS A 237 -10.96 -1.77 -3.69
C HIS A 237 -10.58 -2.25 -5.09
N ASP A 238 -10.35 -1.30 -6.00
CA ASP A 238 -9.65 -1.54 -7.26
C ASP A 238 -8.17 -1.28 -7.05
N TYR A 239 -7.39 -2.31 -6.72
CA TYR A 239 -5.97 -2.15 -6.37
C TYR A 239 -5.12 -1.79 -7.59
N VAL A 240 -5.36 -2.47 -8.71
CA VAL A 240 -4.51 -2.38 -9.92
C VAL A 240 -5.06 -1.42 -10.99
N GLY A 241 -6.26 -0.88 -10.80
CA GLY A 241 -6.89 0.06 -11.72
C GLY A 241 -7.65 -0.62 -12.86
N LEU A 242 -8.30 -1.76 -12.64
CA LEU A 242 -9.13 -2.46 -13.63
C LEU A 242 -10.20 -1.54 -14.25
N GLY A 243 -10.76 -0.60 -13.48
CA GLY A 243 -11.69 0.39 -14.03
C GLY A 243 -11.02 1.36 -15.02
N TRP A 244 -9.71 1.61 -14.93
CA TRP A 244 -8.98 2.38 -15.94
C TRP A 244 -8.91 1.59 -17.23
N TYR A 245 -8.59 0.29 -17.16
CA TYR A 245 -8.59 -0.61 -18.31
C TYR A 245 -9.98 -0.64 -18.96
N GLU A 246 -11.05 -0.76 -18.18
CA GLU A 246 -12.42 -0.72 -18.69
C GLU A 246 -12.70 0.59 -19.47
N ARG A 247 -12.34 1.75 -18.90
CA ARG A 247 -12.54 3.05 -19.56
C ARG A 247 -11.73 3.18 -20.85
N GLN A 248 -10.46 2.77 -20.85
CA GLN A 248 -9.62 2.83 -22.05
C GLN A 248 -10.11 1.88 -23.14
N LEU A 249 -10.54 0.66 -22.78
CA LEU A 249 -11.06 -0.31 -23.73
C LEU A 249 -12.38 0.16 -24.36
N LYS A 250 -13.30 0.74 -23.57
CA LYS A 250 -14.55 1.34 -24.10
C LYS A 250 -14.25 2.50 -25.05
N LYS A 251 -13.32 3.39 -24.67
CA LYS A 251 -12.88 4.48 -25.54
C LYS A 251 -12.28 3.95 -26.85
N ALA A 252 -11.40 2.94 -26.76
CA ALA A 252 -10.77 2.34 -27.93
C ALA A 252 -11.77 1.64 -28.87
N GLN A 253 -12.90 1.14 -28.33
CA GLN A 253 -13.98 0.55 -29.12
C GLN A 253 -14.62 1.55 -30.10
N GLU A 254 -14.65 2.83 -29.75
CA GLU A 254 -15.26 3.91 -30.55
C GLU A 254 -14.29 4.54 -31.56
N LEU A 255 -12.99 4.25 -31.44
CA LEU A 255 -11.96 4.77 -32.34
C LEU A 255 -11.82 3.91 -33.60
N GLU A 256 -11.12 4.41 -34.61
CA GLU A 256 -10.76 3.62 -35.80
C GLU A 256 -9.33 3.93 -36.24
N GLY A 257 -8.77 3.05 -37.09
CA GLY A 257 -7.43 3.22 -37.67
C GLY A 257 -6.33 3.37 -36.62
N ASP A 258 -5.41 4.30 -36.84
CA ASP A 258 -4.22 4.48 -36.00
C ASP A 258 -4.58 4.95 -34.58
N ALA A 259 -5.63 5.76 -34.42
CA ALA A 259 -6.08 6.19 -33.10
C ALA A 259 -6.52 5.03 -32.20
N LYS A 260 -7.19 4.00 -32.77
CA LYS A 260 -7.51 2.76 -32.05
C LYS A 260 -6.24 2.00 -31.67
N ARG A 261 -5.28 1.93 -32.58
CA ARG A 261 -4.00 1.23 -32.34
C ARG A 261 -3.20 1.91 -31.22
N GLU A 262 -3.08 3.23 -31.23
CA GLU A 262 -2.38 3.97 -30.17
C GLU A 262 -3.05 3.79 -28.79
N ALA A 263 -4.38 3.88 -28.74
CA ALA A 263 -5.13 3.70 -27.50
C ALA A 263 -4.92 2.28 -26.91
N LEU A 264 -4.97 1.25 -27.75
CA LEU A 264 -4.74 -0.14 -27.32
C LEU A 264 -3.29 -0.43 -27.01
N TRP A 265 -2.35 0.23 -27.68
CA TRP A 265 -0.94 0.12 -27.35
C TRP A 265 -0.68 0.61 -25.94
N LEU A 266 -1.27 1.75 -25.54
CA LEU A 266 -1.20 2.25 -24.16
C LEU A 266 -1.81 1.27 -23.14
N VAL A 267 -2.90 0.59 -23.50
CA VAL A 267 -3.49 -0.44 -22.63
C VAL A 267 -2.53 -1.61 -22.41
N ALA A 268 -1.84 -2.07 -23.45
CA ALA A 268 -0.92 -3.19 -23.35
C ALA A 268 0.44 -2.80 -22.72
N HIS A 269 0.92 -1.58 -22.94
CA HIS A 269 2.29 -1.16 -22.65
C HIS A 269 2.33 0.07 -21.74
N TYR A 270 1.46 0.15 -20.73
CA TYR A 270 1.30 1.37 -19.92
C TYR A 270 2.61 1.86 -19.26
N ALA A 271 3.34 0.95 -18.62
CA ALA A 271 4.63 1.24 -17.98
C ALA A 271 5.85 0.92 -18.88
N ASP A 272 5.60 0.41 -20.08
CA ASP A 272 6.63 0.05 -21.05
C ASP A 272 6.77 1.20 -22.05
N ALA A 273 7.82 2.01 -21.88
CA ALA A 273 8.10 3.14 -22.76
C ALA A 273 8.68 2.73 -24.13
N GLY A 274 8.88 1.43 -24.38
CA GLY A 274 9.54 0.91 -25.57
C GLY A 274 11.06 1.00 -25.52
N GLU A 275 11.72 0.49 -26.56
CA GLU A 275 13.18 0.51 -26.67
C GLU A 275 13.72 1.94 -26.68
N GLY A 276 14.66 2.24 -25.78
CA GLY A 276 15.23 3.58 -25.61
C GLY A 276 14.29 4.61 -24.94
N GLY A 277 13.10 4.19 -24.52
CA GLY A 277 12.14 5.01 -23.79
C GLY A 277 12.35 4.98 -22.27
N TYR A 278 11.71 5.93 -21.58
CA TYR A 278 11.77 6.08 -20.13
C TYR A 278 10.35 6.18 -19.55
N TYR A 279 10.13 5.56 -18.40
CA TYR A 279 8.90 5.65 -17.62
C TYR A 279 9.22 6.14 -16.20
N ASP A 280 8.52 7.17 -15.76
CA ASP A 280 8.72 7.85 -14.48
C ASP A 280 7.40 7.90 -13.70
N ASN A 281 7.32 7.12 -12.61
CA ASN A 281 6.19 7.19 -11.68
C ASN A 281 6.47 8.20 -10.57
N CYS A 282 6.29 9.49 -10.87
CA CYS A 282 6.58 10.58 -9.93
C CYS A 282 5.53 10.79 -8.83
N GLY A 283 4.40 10.07 -8.89
CA GLY A 283 3.30 10.24 -7.95
C GLY A 283 3.50 9.50 -6.62
N THR A 284 4.14 8.34 -6.64
CA THR A 284 4.41 7.51 -5.46
C THR A 284 5.88 7.67 -5.03
N PHE A 285 6.30 6.91 -4.02
CA PHE A 285 7.72 6.74 -3.69
C PHE A 285 8.46 5.76 -4.60
N ASP A 286 7.85 5.34 -5.71
CA ASP A 286 8.60 4.63 -6.73
C ASP A 286 9.72 5.53 -7.27
N PRO A 287 10.86 4.95 -7.68
CA PRO A 287 11.91 5.74 -8.29
C PRO A 287 11.38 6.35 -9.59
N SER A 288 11.34 7.67 -9.59
CA SER A 288 11.30 8.50 -10.78
C SER A 288 12.73 8.98 -11.03
N PRO A 289 13.60 8.17 -11.66
CA PRO A 289 15.03 8.42 -11.74
C PRO A 289 15.38 9.72 -12.46
N ASN A 290 14.46 10.22 -13.29
CA ASN A 290 14.67 11.45 -14.05
C ASN A 290 14.03 12.67 -13.37
N LEU A 291 13.30 12.52 -12.25
CA LEU A 291 12.73 13.66 -11.52
C LEU A 291 13.85 14.46 -10.84
N VAL A 292 14.03 15.72 -11.26
CA VAL A 292 15.06 16.62 -10.73
C VAL A 292 14.47 17.79 -9.93
N ASN A 293 13.20 18.14 -10.16
CA ASN A 293 12.47 19.09 -9.32
C ASN A 293 11.03 18.64 -9.08
N GLY A 294 10.56 18.81 -7.85
CA GLY A 294 9.27 18.34 -7.36
C GLY A 294 9.40 17.20 -6.35
N TYR A 295 8.32 16.97 -5.61
CA TYR A 295 8.25 15.94 -4.58
C TYR A 295 6.85 15.31 -4.54
N PRO A 296 6.72 14.06 -4.07
CA PRO A 296 5.42 13.43 -3.91
C PRO A 296 4.51 14.26 -3.00
N TYR A 297 3.28 14.53 -3.47
CA TYR A 297 2.27 15.21 -2.69
C TYR A 297 1.92 14.40 -1.44
N ASP A 298 1.75 15.10 -0.31
CA ASP A 298 1.46 14.51 1.00
C ASP A 298 2.40 13.35 1.37
N HIS A 299 3.69 13.49 1.02
CA HIS A 299 4.69 12.45 1.23
C HIS A 299 4.25 11.11 0.60
N GLY A 300 3.86 11.13 -0.67
CA GLY A 300 3.61 9.91 -1.46
C GLY A 300 2.46 9.05 -0.96
N GLN A 301 1.66 9.57 -0.02
CA GLN A 301 0.49 8.88 0.48
C GLN A 301 -0.59 8.87 -0.62
N PRO A 302 -1.31 7.74 -0.78
CA PRO A 302 -2.50 7.72 -1.62
C PRO A 302 -3.44 8.84 -1.18
N PHE A 303 -3.98 9.56 -2.16
CA PHE A 303 -5.05 10.50 -1.87
C PHE A 303 -6.20 9.78 -1.19
N VAL A 304 -6.92 10.49 -0.29
CA VAL A 304 -8.19 9.95 0.22
C VAL A 304 -9.06 9.53 -0.98
N PRO A 305 -9.82 8.41 -0.91
CA PRO A 305 -10.58 7.90 -2.05
C PRO A 305 -11.54 8.92 -2.67
N MET A 306 -11.90 9.98 -1.91
CA MET A 306 -12.67 11.14 -2.37
C MET A 306 -11.83 12.28 -2.97
N MET A 307 -10.61 12.05 -3.46
CA MET A 307 -9.86 13.05 -4.22
C MET A 307 -9.45 12.54 -5.60
N LEU A 308 -9.01 11.29 -5.73
CA LEU A 308 -8.75 10.63 -7.00
C LEU A 308 -9.50 9.29 -7.06
N SER A 309 -9.89 8.88 -8.27
CA SER A 309 -10.60 7.62 -8.46
C SER A 309 -9.69 6.43 -8.17
N GLU A 310 -10.15 5.50 -7.32
CA GLU A 310 -9.50 4.20 -7.16
C GLU A 310 -9.47 3.40 -8.46
N ALA A 311 -10.38 3.69 -9.39
CA ALA A 311 -10.41 3.11 -10.72
C ALA A 311 -9.35 3.71 -11.66
N ASN A 312 -8.39 4.48 -11.16
CA ASN A 312 -7.18 4.89 -11.90
C ASN A 312 -6.10 3.81 -11.76
N THR A 313 -5.09 3.80 -12.65
CA THR A 313 -3.91 2.95 -12.42
C THR A 313 -3.16 3.42 -11.16
N PRO A 314 -2.37 2.56 -10.48
CA PRO A 314 -1.66 2.95 -9.25
C PRO A 314 -0.87 4.26 -9.36
N SER A 315 -0.13 4.45 -10.46
CA SER A 315 0.62 5.68 -10.77
C SER A 315 -0.22 6.96 -10.91
N GLN A 316 -1.54 6.82 -11.03
CA GLN A 316 -2.52 7.89 -11.23
C GLN A 316 -3.40 8.11 -9.98
N LYS A 317 -3.07 7.46 -8.85
CA LYS A 317 -3.73 7.63 -7.54
C LYS A 317 -2.96 8.55 -6.60
N SER A 318 -1.86 9.11 -7.08
CA SER A 318 -0.96 10.00 -6.37
C SER A 318 -0.40 11.05 -7.35
N MET A 319 0.35 12.03 -6.86
CA MET A 319 0.89 13.09 -7.72
C MET A 319 2.21 13.63 -7.21
N CYS A 320 3.05 14.08 -8.14
CA CYS A 320 4.19 14.94 -7.84
C CYS A 320 3.75 16.40 -7.89
N PHE A 321 4.28 17.24 -7.01
CA PHE A 321 4.06 18.68 -7.08
C PHE A 321 5.29 19.47 -6.62
N THR A 322 5.28 20.77 -6.89
CA THR A 322 6.24 21.72 -6.33
C THR A 322 5.52 22.99 -5.90
N GLN A 323 6.13 23.73 -4.99
CA GLN A 323 5.73 25.10 -4.63
C GLN A 323 6.50 26.15 -5.44
N ASP A 324 7.52 25.75 -6.20
CA ASP A 324 8.23 26.62 -7.12
C ASP A 324 7.48 26.68 -8.45
N GLU A 325 6.63 27.71 -8.60
CA GLU A 325 5.83 27.91 -9.81
C GLU A 325 6.67 28.30 -11.03
N GLU A 326 7.85 28.89 -10.85
CA GLU A 326 8.72 29.29 -11.97
C GLU A 326 9.43 28.08 -12.58
N GLU A 327 9.94 27.18 -11.74
CA GLU A 327 10.61 25.95 -12.20
C GLU A 327 9.62 24.84 -12.57
N GLY A 328 8.53 24.69 -11.79
CA GLY A 328 7.57 23.60 -11.97
C GLY A 328 8.16 22.22 -11.68
N VAL A 329 7.37 21.16 -11.88
CA VAL A 329 7.87 19.78 -11.80
C VAL A 329 8.77 19.54 -13.01
N ALA A 330 10.03 19.16 -12.78
CA ALA A 330 11.04 19.05 -13.83
C ALA A 330 11.67 17.66 -13.90
N PHE A 331 11.88 17.20 -15.13
CA PHE A 331 12.53 15.93 -15.44
C PHE A 331 13.76 16.15 -16.31
N GLU A 332 14.85 15.43 -16.04
CA GLU A 332 16.08 15.46 -16.82
C GLU A 332 16.37 14.06 -17.40
N TYR A 333 16.19 13.93 -18.72
CA TYR A 333 16.51 12.70 -19.44
C TYR A 333 17.91 12.81 -20.08
N ARG A 334 18.78 11.85 -19.77
CA ARG A 334 20.17 11.81 -20.25
C ARG A 334 20.36 10.70 -21.28
N ASN A 335 21.40 10.82 -22.10
CA ASN A 335 21.79 9.82 -23.12
C ASN A 335 20.69 9.50 -24.15
N LEU A 336 19.89 10.51 -24.52
CA LEU A 336 18.95 10.38 -25.65
C LEU A 336 19.71 10.20 -26.97
N ASP A 337 19.22 9.33 -27.84
CA ASP A 337 19.74 9.19 -29.20
C ASP A 337 19.39 10.45 -29.99
N PRO A 338 20.39 11.23 -30.47
CA PRO A 338 20.13 12.46 -31.21
C PRO A 338 19.45 12.25 -32.57
N ASN A 339 19.35 11.00 -33.05
CA ASN A 339 18.70 10.67 -34.32
C ASN A 339 17.30 10.08 -34.15
N ALA A 340 16.83 9.90 -32.91
CA ALA A 340 15.49 9.39 -32.62
C ALA A 340 14.46 10.53 -32.46
N ASP A 341 13.22 10.25 -32.85
CA ASP A 341 12.07 11.11 -32.57
C ASP A 341 11.44 10.68 -31.24
N TYR A 342 11.36 11.60 -30.28
CA TYR A 342 10.78 11.34 -28.97
C TYR A 342 9.36 11.92 -28.87
N GLN A 343 8.43 11.12 -28.32
CA GLN A 343 7.12 11.58 -27.90
C GLN A 343 7.06 11.61 -26.37
N ILE A 344 6.68 12.75 -25.80
CA ILE A 344 6.48 12.89 -24.36
C ILE A 344 4.99 12.76 -24.05
N ARG A 345 4.65 11.95 -23.05
CA ARG A 345 3.28 11.79 -22.54
C ARG A 345 3.25 12.09 -21.06
N PHE A 346 2.47 13.10 -20.69
CA PHE A 346 2.20 13.43 -19.29
C PHE A 346 0.83 12.92 -18.89
N THR A 347 0.75 12.33 -17.71
CA THR A 347 -0.53 12.05 -17.06
C THR A 347 -0.77 13.10 -15.98
N PHE A 348 -1.68 14.02 -16.26
CA PHE A 348 -2.12 15.01 -15.27
C PHE A 348 -3.29 14.44 -14.49
N VAL A 349 -3.10 14.29 -13.18
CA VAL A 349 -4.21 13.98 -12.27
C VAL A 349 -4.79 15.29 -11.75
N ARG A 350 -6.11 15.41 -11.82
CA ARG A 350 -6.83 16.53 -11.24
C ARG A 350 -7.69 15.98 -10.11
N PRO A 351 -7.40 16.32 -8.84
CA PRO A 351 -8.28 15.97 -7.74
C PRO A 351 -9.69 16.49 -8.04
N TRP A 352 -10.70 15.65 -7.89
CA TRP A 352 -12.06 16.17 -7.89
C TRP A 352 -12.21 16.99 -6.60
N TYR A 353 -12.58 18.26 -6.75
CA TYR A 353 -12.90 19.09 -5.61
C TYR A 353 -14.41 19.08 -5.43
N GLN A 354 -14.86 18.91 -4.19
CA GLN A 354 -16.27 19.10 -3.87
C GLN A 354 -16.70 20.49 -4.35
N GLU A 355 -17.89 20.59 -4.94
CA GLU A 355 -18.44 21.82 -5.53
C GLU A 355 -18.35 23.03 -4.58
N ARG A 356 -18.40 22.79 -3.26
CA ARG A 356 -18.22 23.80 -2.21
C ARG A 356 -16.88 24.55 -2.23
N TYR A 357 -15.87 24.04 -2.93
CA TYR A 357 -14.54 24.66 -3.05
C TYR A 357 -14.30 25.35 -4.39
N ASN A 358 -15.25 25.32 -5.34
CA ASN A 358 -15.12 25.96 -6.65
C ASN A 358 -14.79 27.46 -6.55
N MET A 359 -15.29 28.14 -5.52
CA MET A 359 -15.07 29.58 -5.29
C MET A 359 -13.64 29.96 -4.87
N ARG A 360 -12.79 28.99 -4.52
CA ARG A 360 -11.40 29.23 -4.07
C ARG A 360 -10.36 28.95 -5.15
N MET A 361 -10.80 28.50 -6.33
CA MET A 361 -9.91 28.28 -7.46
C MET A 361 -9.94 29.53 -8.35
N ASN A 362 -8.94 30.40 -8.19
CA ASN A 362 -8.62 31.36 -9.23
C ASN A 362 -7.89 30.57 -10.31
N GLN A 363 -8.54 30.38 -11.45
CA GLN A 363 -7.90 29.82 -12.65
C GLN A 363 -6.93 30.83 -13.27
#